data_AF-A0A2E3A270-F1
#
_entry.id   AF-A0A2E3A270-F1
#
_cell.length_a   1.000
_cell.length_b   1.000
_cell.length_c   1.000
_cell.angle_alpha   90.00
_cell.angle_beta   90.00
_cell.angle_gamma   90.00
#
_symmetry.space_group_name_H-M   'P 1'
#
loop_
_entity.id
_entity.type
_entity.pdbx_description
1 polymer ?
#
loop_
_entity_poly.entity_id
_entity_poly.type
_entity_poly.pdbx_seq_one_letter_code
_entity_poly.pdbx_strand_id
1 'polypeptide(L)'
;NSIRKKLDTSVLASSEIIPFSSKTGEGLTDLKKSILSALKTLPERKEEAPTRLLVDRSFSLKGMGTVVTGTLTGNPLLINDSIGVYPPGKKSRIRSLHNHNHSSDKLTTGLRAAVNLTDIPQSEVKRGSVLASPEYLIPVLTLDIILECSSRFALDSKPLKTNSIVRIHHGTANTEARIILLDTKTIIPGQRALAQLRLSKAVSIWLGDRILIRNWQGNKTLAGGLVLNIGNKKTQITERIKKTLKIKTRFPDSAIIWAYTQIELEKILRLDHLIRPSSFTKSERNQAISHLVKKNNIYLFSDWVLSNKFWNTLVEKVSRSVDKIHIDNPASSGMPEESLSELLNHKFDYEQLEKLLGELCLQYNFIRHGGYIARKTHARDQSDNLRDEKERIQLSMKESGVLTRSQLIEDNLSTQALRFLIESGDILSINDEIFMSAMKYGSCKLAVKMHLRGHGKATVSELKKVMNTSRKIAVPVLEKMDSDGITSRQGDYRVLC
;
A
#
# COMPACT_ATOMS: atom_id res chain seq x y z
N ASN A 1 1.70 47.46 -38.60
CA ASN A 1 2.73 46.47 -38.22
C ASN A 1 2.16 45.06 -38.36
N SER A 2 2.47 44.33 -39.44
CA SER A 2 1.80 43.06 -39.83
C SER A 2 1.99 41.93 -38.81
N ILE A 3 3.11 41.93 -38.08
CA ILE A 3 3.40 40.97 -37.00
C ILE A 3 2.41 41.16 -35.84
N ARG A 4 2.18 42.40 -35.40
CA ARG A 4 1.24 42.69 -34.31
C ARG A 4 -0.16 42.16 -34.62
N LYS A 5 -0.66 42.38 -35.84
CA LYS A 5 -1.95 41.85 -36.31
C LYS A 5 -2.03 40.31 -36.30
N LYS A 6 -0.90 39.61 -36.53
CA LYS A 6 -0.83 38.13 -36.44
C LYS A 6 -0.82 37.61 -35.00
N LEU A 7 -0.37 38.41 -34.03
CA LEU A 7 -0.27 38.01 -32.61
C LEU A 7 -1.52 38.36 -31.80
N ASP A 8 -2.34 39.30 -32.29
CA ASP A 8 -3.49 39.90 -31.59
C ASP A 8 -4.48 38.87 -31.01
N THR A 9 -4.69 37.75 -31.71
CA THR A 9 -5.59 36.67 -31.29
C THR A 9 -4.90 35.54 -30.51
N SER A 10 -3.66 35.77 -30.07
CA SER A 10 -2.83 34.77 -29.38
C SER A 10 -2.45 35.21 -27.97
N VAL A 11 -1.93 34.27 -27.18
CA VAL A 11 -1.34 34.54 -25.86
C VAL A 11 -0.13 35.48 -25.89
N LEU A 12 0.36 35.83 -27.09
CA LEU A 12 1.51 36.72 -27.31
C LEU A 12 1.09 38.12 -27.80
N ALA A 13 -0.21 38.47 -27.75
CA ALA A 13 -0.71 39.76 -28.24
C ALA A 13 0.01 40.97 -27.62
N SER A 14 0.32 40.89 -26.33
CA SER A 14 1.04 41.91 -25.55
C SER A 14 2.56 41.79 -25.60
N SER A 15 3.12 40.83 -26.35
CA SER A 15 4.57 40.64 -26.39
C SER A 15 5.29 41.81 -27.07
N GLU A 16 6.44 42.20 -26.54
CA GLU A 16 7.32 43.19 -27.15
C GLU A 16 7.84 42.69 -28.51
N ILE A 17 7.92 43.58 -29.51
CA ILE A 17 8.49 43.28 -30.83
C ILE A 17 9.76 44.10 -30.98
N ILE A 18 10.89 43.40 -31.10
CA ILE A 18 12.22 44.02 -31.15
C ILE A 18 12.80 43.82 -32.54
N PRO A 19 13.02 44.90 -33.33
CA PRO A 19 13.73 44.80 -34.59
C PRO A 19 15.21 44.47 -34.32
N PHE A 20 15.73 43.46 -35.00
CA PHE A 20 17.13 43.05 -34.89
C PHE A 20 17.63 42.53 -36.24
N SER A 21 18.85 42.90 -36.60
CA SER A 21 19.55 42.38 -37.78
C SER A 21 20.76 41.56 -37.36
N SER A 22 20.73 40.26 -37.64
CA SER A 22 21.87 39.37 -37.38
C SER A 22 23.07 39.64 -38.29
N LYS A 23 22.88 40.36 -39.41
CA LYS A 23 23.94 40.69 -40.36
C LYS A 23 24.68 41.98 -39.98
N THR A 24 23.95 43.01 -39.56
CA THR A 24 24.51 44.33 -39.24
C THR A 24 24.73 44.54 -37.74
N GLY A 25 24.07 43.75 -36.88
CA GLY A 25 24.09 43.93 -35.43
C GLY A 25 23.15 45.03 -34.92
N GLU A 26 22.42 45.71 -35.81
CA GLU A 26 21.43 46.72 -35.44
C GLU A 26 20.35 46.11 -34.53
N GLY A 27 20.01 46.82 -33.45
CA GLY A 27 19.05 46.36 -32.43
C GLY A 27 19.61 45.34 -31.43
N LEU A 28 20.92 45.00 -31.48
CA LEU A 28 21.50 44.01 -30.54
C LEU A 28 21.42 44.45 -29.08
N THR A 29 21.65 45.74 -28.80
CA THR A 29 21.58 46.29 -27.44
C THR A 29 20.17 46.19 -26.88
N ASP A 30 19.17 46.57 -27.68
CA ASP A 30 17.75 46.50 -27.30
C ASP A 30 17.32 45.04 -27.08
N LEU A 31 17.71 44.14 -27.99
CA LEU A 31 17.47 42.71 -27.84
C LEU A 31 18.05 42.15 -26.53
N LYS A 32 19.31 42.46 -26.21
CA LYS A 32 19.93 42.03 -24.95
C LYS A 32 19.18 42.61 -23.74
N LYS A 33 18.80 43.89 -23.78
CA LYS A 33 18.08 44.55 -22.69
C LYS A 33 16.73 43.90 -22.44
N SER A 34 15.95 43.62 -23.48
CA SER A 34 14.64 42.98 -23.33
C SER A 34 14.75 41.53 -22.87
N ILE A 35 15.76 40.77 -23.32
CA ILE A 35 16.02 39.41 -22.81
C ILE A 35 16.33 39.47 -21.31
N LEU A 36 17.21 40.39 -20.87
CA LEU A 36 17.54 40.55 -19.45
C LEU A 36 16.31 40.99 -18.62
N SER A 37 15.47 41.87 -19.17
CA SER A 37 14.22 42.29 -18.53
C SER A 37 13.26 41.10 -18.36
N ALA A 38 13.07 40.29 -19.41
CA ALA A 38 12.24 39.10 -19.36
C ALA A 38 12.79 38.04 -18.39
N LEU A 39 14.10 37.88 -18.30
CA LEU A 39 14.72 36.95 -17.34
C LEU A 39 14.47 37.37 -15.88
N LYS A 40 14.40 38.68 -15.60
CA LYS A 40 14.12 39.21 -14.25
C LYS A 40 12.68 39.00 -13.79
N THR A 41 11.73 38.78 -14.71
CA THR A 41 10.32 38.52 -14.36
C THR A 41 10.01 37.04 -14.16
N LEU A 42 10.97 36.15 -14.46
CA LEU A 42 10.78 34.72 -14.26
C LEU A 42 10.75 34.41 -12.75
N PRO A 43 9.86 33.48 -12.32
CA PRO A 43 9.86 33.03 -10.94
C PRO A 43 11.18 32.34 -10.60
N GLU A 44 11.55 32.41 -9.32
CA GLU A 44 12.68 31.65 -8.82
C GLU A 44 12.46 30.14 -9.05
N ARG A 45 13.57 29.44 -9.30
CA ARG A 45 13.51 28.00 -9.54
C ARG A 45 13.19 27.31 -8.22
N LYS A 46 12.19 26.43 -8.24
CA LYS A 46 11.82 25.61 -7.09
C LYS A 46 13.00 24.75 -6.63
N GLU A 47 13.37 24.89 -5.37
CA GLU A 47 14.29 23.98 -4.70
C GLU A 47 13.62 22.61 -4.47
N GLU A 48 14.43 21.55 -4.34
CA GLU A 48 13.96 20.18 -4.08
C GLU A 48 12.95 19.59 -5.09
N ALA A 49 12.93 20.12 -6.32
CA ALA A 49 12.11 19.57 -7.39
C ALA A 49 12.72 18.24 -7.89
N PRO A 50 11.90 17.22 -8.20
CA PRO A 50 12.39 15.93 -8.69
C PRO A 50 13.27 16.08 -9.95
N THR A 51 14.35 15.31 -10.05
CA THR A 51 15.25 15.32 -11.21
C THR A 51 14.51 14.83 -12.46
N ARG A 52 14.60 15.60 -13.55
CA ARG A 52 14.12 15.20 -14.87
C ARG A 52 14.98 15.79 -15.99
N LEU A 53 15.47 14.94 -16.88
CA LEU A 53 16.16 15.33 -18.10
C LEU A 53 15.45 14.70 -19.30
N LEU A 54 14.93 15.53 -20.21
CA LEU A 54 14.27 15.08 -21.43
C LEU A 54 15.33 14.85 -22.52
N VAL A 55 15.53 13.60 -22.92
CA VAL A 55 16.60 13.22 -23.86
C VAL A 55 16.28 13.71 -25.27
N ASP A 56 17.10 14.61 -25.80
CA ASP A 56 16.98 15.15 -27.16
C ASP A 56 17.84 14.39 -28.18
N ARG A 57 18.98 13.83 -27.76
CA ARG A 57 19.88 12.99 -28.57
C ARG A 57 20.49 11.88 -27.71
N SER A 58 20.79 10.76 -28.36
CA SER A 58 21.48 9.61 -27.77
C SER A 58 22.44 9.02 -28.79
N PHE A 59 23.70 8.88 -28.41
CA PHE A 59 24.77 8.37 -29.25
C PHE A 59 25.76 7.57 -28.40
N SER A 60 26.59 6.74 -29.04
CA SER A 60 27.66 6.02 -28.35
C SER A 60 29.01 6.59 -28.78
N LEU A 61 29.92 6.72 -27.83
CA LEU A 61 31.31 7.09 -28.07
C LEU A 61 32.19 5.87 -27.76
N LYS A 62 33.10 5.53 -28.69
CA LYS A 62 33.97 4.34 -28.58
C LYS A 62 34.74 4.38 -27.24
N GLY A 63 34.59 3.32 -26.44
CA GLY A 63 35.22 3.19 -25.11
C GLY A 63 34.54 3.93 -23.95
N MET A 64 33.59 4.84 -24.22
CA MET A 64 32.95 5.65 -23.18
C MET A 64 31.56 5.17 -22.80
N GLY A 65 30.82 4.52 -23.71
CA GLY A 65 29.49 3.98 -23.47
C GLY A 65 28.39 4.78 -24.16
N THR A 66 27.21 4.85 -23.53
CA THR A 66 26.03 5.55 -24.05
C THR A 66 26.01 6.97 -23.51
N VAL A 67 26.03 7.97 -24.39
CA VAL A 67 25.93 9.38 -24.02
C VAL A 67 24.61 9.95 -24.50
N VAL A 68 23.88 10.59 -23.59
CA VAL A 68 22.63 11.27 -23.89
C VAL A 68 22.74 12.76 -23.64
N THR A 69 22.05 13.57 -24.45
CA THR A 69 21.93 15.02 -24.22
C THR A 69 20.50 15.43 -23.99
N GLY A 70 20.27 16.42 -23.15
CA GLY A 70 18.95 16.97 -22.88
C GLY A 70 18.96 18.12 -21.89
N THR A 71 17.81 18.77 -21.71
CA THR A 71 17.67 19.85 -20.74
C THR A 71 17.37 19.27 -19.36
N LEU A 72 18.23 19.56 -18.38
CA LEU A 72 18.05 19.15 -16.99
C LEU A 72 17.09 20.08 -16.26
N THR A 73 16.15 19.51 -15.52
CA THR A 73 15.23 20.21 -14.63
C THR A 73 15.20 19.53 -13.25
N GLY A 74 14.92 20.29 -12.20
CA GLY A 74 14.86 19.81 -10.82
C GLY A 74 16.22 19.65 -10.15
N ASN A 75 16.36 18.65 -9.29
CA ASN A 75 17.57 18.39 -8.51
C ASN A 75 18.78 18.14 -9.43
N PRO A 76 19.99 18.56 -9.01
CA PRO A 76 21.21 18.41 -9.80
C PRO A 76 21.55 16.94 -10.06
N LEU A 77 22.37 16.70 -11.08
CA LEU A 77 23.02 15.42 -11.34
C LEU A 77 24.46 15.45 -10.83
N LEU A 78 24.90 14.38 -10.17
CA LEU A 78 26.29 14.19 -9.77
C LEU A 78 26.89 12.97 -10.47
N ILE A 79 28.20 12.96 -10.66
CA ILE A 79 28.92 11.76 -11.11
C ILE A 79 28.74 10.64 -10.07
N ASN A 80 28.69 9.40 -10.53
CA ASN A 80 28.47 8.16 -9.78
C ASN A 80 27.06 7.96 -9.20
N ASP A 81 26.16 8.94 -9.32
CA ASP A 81 24.77 8.79 -8.91
C ASP A 81 24.05 7.70 -9.72
N SER A 82 23.11 7.01 -9.07
CA SER A 82 22.15 6.16 -9.76
C SER A 82 21.07 7.02 -10.42
N ILE A 83 20.74 6.67 -11.66
CA ILE A 83 19.72 7.35 -12.45
C ILE A 83 18.81 6.32 -13.13
N GLY A 84 17.52 6.62 -13.21
CA GLY A 84 16.57 5.80 -13.98
C GLY A 84 16.42 6.33 -15.41
N VAL A 85 16.28 5.42 -16.38
CA VAL A 85 16.08 5.72 -17.81
C VAL A 85 14.71 5.25 -18.26
N TYR A 86 13.86 6.15 -18.75
CA TYR A 86 12.43 5.93 -18.94
C TYR A 86 11.87 6.43 -20.28
N PRO A 87 11.22 5.60 -21.11
CA PRO A 87 11.38 4.14 -21.18
C PRO A 87 12.85 3.74 -21.45
N PRO A 88 13.29 2.53 -21.06
CA PRO A 88 12.46 1.35 -20.70
C PRO A 88 12.06 1.20 -19.23
N GLY A 89 12.57 2.02 -18.32
CA GLY A 89 12.39 1.86 -16.88
C GLY A 89 13.51 1.09 -16.19
N LYS A 90 14.75 1.24 -16.68
CA LYS A 90 15.94 0.59 -16.14
C LYS A 90 16.77 1.56 -15.30
N LYS A 91 17.46 1.04 -14.27
CA LYS A 91 18.48 1.78 -13.53
C LYS A 91 19.79 1.79 -14.32
N SER A 92 20.53 2.87 -14.18
CA SER A 92 21.86 3.11 -14.76
C SER A 92 22.67 3.92 -13.74
N ARG A 93 23.95 4.16 -14.03
CA ARG A 93 24.83 5.04 -13.25
C ARG A 93 25.50 6.07 -14.14
N ILE A 94 25.65 7.28 -13.58
CA ILE A 94 26.29 8.41 -14.25
C ILE A 94 27.81 8.24 -14.17
N ARG A 95 28.46 8.06 -15.32
CA ARG A 95 29.92 7.92 -15.41
C ARG A 95 30.65 9.25 -15.56
N SER A 96 30.08 10.16 -16.34
CA SER A 96 30.60 11.51 -16.52
C SER A 96 29.49 12.48 -16.93
N LEU A 97 29.71 13.76 -16.65
CA LEU A 97 28.79 14.84 -16.98
C LEU A 97 29.54 15.93 -17.72
N HIS A 98 28.90 16.51 -18.74
CA HIS A 98 29.44 17.65 -19.48
C HIS A 98 28.36 18.71 -19.75
N ASN A 99 28.76 19.97 -19.78
CA ASN A 99 27.95 21.10 -20.23
C ASN A 99 28.76 21.94 -21.22
N HIS A 100 28.20 22.25 -22.39
CA HIS A 100 28.89 23.01 -23.45
C HIS A 100 30.34 22.56 -23.71
N ASN A 101 30.58 21.25 -23.82
CA ASN A 101 31.88 20.61 -24.02
C ASN A 101 32.87 20.66 -22.84
N HIS A 102 32.49 21.23 -21.69
CA HIS A 102 33.29 21.19 -20.47
C HIS A 102 32.82 20.07 -19.55
N SER A 103 33.77 19.29 -19.02
CA SER A 103 33.48 18.29 -17.98
C SER A 103 33.11 18.96 -16.67
N SER A 104 32.22 18.35 -15.89
CA SER A 104 31.81 18.85 -14.57
C SER A 104 31.45 17.68 -13.67
N ASP A 105 31.72 17.79 -12.36
CA ASP A 105 31.29 16.80 -11.37
C ASP A 105 29.81 16.92 -11.01
N LYS A 106 29.21 18.09 -11.31
CA LYS A 106 27.84 18.44 -10.98
C LYS A 106 27.19 19.23 -12.10
N LEU A 107 25.97 18.87 -12.49
CA LEU A 107 25.14 19.69 -13.39
C LEU A 107 23.88 20.15 -12.68
N THR A 108 23.62 21.45 -12.76
CA THR A 108 22.45 22.09 -12.16
C THR A 108 21.32 22.29 -13.18
N THR A 109 20.12 22.51 -12.68
CA THR A 109 18.91 22.73 -13.48
C THR A 109 19.04 23.86 -14.51
N GLY A 110 18.31 23.76 -15.60
CA GLY A 110 18.24 24.74 -16.69
C GLY A 110 19.38 24.68 -17.69
N LEU A 111 20.35 23.78 -17.50
CA LEU A 111 21.45 23.57 -18.43
C LEU A 111 21.15 22.43 -19.40
N ARG A 112 21.71 22.51 -20.61
CA ARG A 112 21.73 21.38 -21.54
C ARG A 112 22.87 20.44 -21.13
N ALA A 113 22.51 19.36 -20.45
CA ALA A 113 23.44 18.38 -19.94
C ALA A 113 23.76 17.32 -21.00
N ALA A 114 25.02 16.90 -21.04
CA ALA A 114 25.45 15.64 -21.64
C ALA A 114 25.82 14.67 -20.52
N VAL A 115 25.19 13.50 -20.51
CA VAL A 115 25.29 12.51 -19.45
C VAL A 115 25.78 11.20 -20.05
N ASN A 116 26.91 10.71 -19.56
CA ASN A 116 27.42 9.39 -19.91
C ASN A 116 26.83 8.35 -18.95
N LEU A 117 26.17 7.35 -19.51
CA LEU A 117 25.44 6.30 -18.81
C LEU A 117 26.18 4.97 -18.93
N THR A 118 26.21 4.24 -17.82
CA THR A 118 26.71 2.86 -17.75
C THR A 118 25.56 1.86 -17.72
N ASP A 119 25.84 0.60 -18.05
CA ASP A 119 24.89 -0.52 -17.94
C ASP A 119 23.61 -0.39 -18.79
N ILE A 120 23.61 0.50 -19.78
CA ILE A 120 22.51 0.64 -20.74
C ILE A 120 23.04 0.90 -22.16
N PRO A 121 22.67 0.07 -23.15
CA PRO A 121 23.11 0.28 -24.53
C PRO A 121 22.35 1.43 -25.20
N GLN A 122 22.99 2.10 -26.15
CA GLN A 122 22.41 3.22 -26.90
C GLN A 122 21.11 2.84 -27.63
N SER A 123 20.96 1.57 -28.03
CA SER A 123 19.76 1.05 -28.69
C SER A 123 18.50 1.12 -27.81
N GLU A 124 18.66 1.14 -26.49
CA GLU A 124 17.57 1.21 -25.51
C GLU A 124 17.23 2.63 -25.08
N VAL A 125 18.12 3.59 -25.29
CA VAL A 125 17.92 5.00 -24.90
C VAL A 125 17.83 5.86 -26.15
N LYS A 126 16.65 6.38 -26.45
CA LYS A 126 16.41 7.14 -27.68
C LYS A 126 15.91 8.55 -27.34
N ARG A 127 15.86 9.40 -28.37
CA ARG A 127 15.14 10.67 -28.26
C ARG A 127 13.70 10.40 -27.79
N GLY A 128 13.27 11.13 -26.78
CA GLY A 128 11.99 10.92 -26.11
C GLY A 128 12.06 10.08 -24.84
N SER A 129 13.20 9.43 -24.56
CA SER A 129 13.49 8.93 -23.22
C SER A 129 13.68 10.08 -22.23
N VAL A 130 13.55 9.76 -20.94
CA VAL A 130 13.63 10.69 -19.83
C VAL A 130 14.57 10.07 -18.79
N LEU A 131 15.56 10.84 -18.34
CA LEU A 131 16.29 10.50 -17.13
C LEU A 131 15.59 11.11 -15.93
N ALA A 132 15.42 10.34 -14.88
CA ALA A 132 14.87 10.82 -13.61
C ALA A 132 15.48 10.05 -12.44
N SER A 133 15.22 10.49 -11.21
CA SER A 133 15.57 9.70 -10.03
C SER A 133 15.06 8.26 -10.18
N PRO A 134 15.84 7.24 -9.75
CA PRO A 134 15.43 5.85 -9.84
C PRO A 134 14.03 5.63 -9.23
N GLU A 135 13.25 4.78 -9.89
CA GLU A 135 11.87 4.41 -9.54
C GLU A 135 10.85 5.56 -9.50
N TYR A 136 11.25 6.80 -9.81
CA TYR A 136 10.35 7.95 -9.79
C TYR A 136 9.32 7.92 -10.92
N LEU A 137 9.70 7.42 -12.09
CA LEU A 137 8.89 7.34 -13.30
C LEU A 137 8.54 5.89 -13.62
N ILE A 138 7.49 5.70 -14.41
CA ILE A 138 7.15 4.44 -15.06
C ILE A 138 6.84 4.66 -16.54
N PRO A 139 7.12 3.70 -17.43
CA PRO A 139 6.58 3.69 -18.78
C PRO A 139 5.06 3.47 -18.75
N VAL A 140 4.31 4.33 -19.43
CA VAL A 140 2.83 4.30 -19.44
C VAL A 140 2.28 4.26 -20.86
N LEU A 141 1.13 3.59 -21.00
CA LEU A 141 0.41 3.40 -22.27
C LEU A 141 -0.96 4.06 -22.27
N THR A 142 -1.44 4.54 -21.13
CA THR A 142 -2.70 5.27 -21.01
C THR A 142 -2.50 6.55 -20.21
N LEU A 143 -3.11 7.64 -20.71
CA LEU A 143 -3.11 8.94 -20.05
C LEU A 143 -4.55 9.41 -19.92
N ASP A 144 -5.01 9.73 -18.72
CA ASP A 144 -6.28 10.44 -18.55
C ASP A 144 -5.98 11.93 -18.47
N ILE A 145 -6.62 12.71 -19.34
CA ILE A 145 -6.33 14.12 -19.55
C ILE A 145 -7.60 14.95 -19.54
N ILE A 146 -7.45 16.24 -19.28
CA ILE A 146 -8.38 17.24 -19.78
C ILE A 146 -7.84 17.75 -21.12
N LEU A 147 -8.58 17.46 -22.19
CA LEU A 147 -8.25 17.85 -23.56
C LEU A 147 -8.95 19.17 -23.88
N GLU A 148 -8.23 20.09 -24.51
CA GLU A 148 -8.75 21.36 -25.02
C GLU A 148 -8.52 21.46 -26.53
N CYS A 149 -9.60 21.52 -27.30
CA CYS A 149 -9.53 21.63 -28.76
C CYS A 149 -9.10 23.04 -29.17
N SER A 150 -8.08 23.15 -30.02
CA SER A 150 -7.49 24.43 -30.40
C SER A 150 -8.47 25.30 -31.18
N SER A 151 -8.80 26.48 -30.65
CA SER A 151 -9.62 27.50 -31.34
C SER A 151 -8.89 28.21 -32.50
N ARG A 152 -7.55 28.16 -32.52
CA ARG A 152 -6.70 28.91 -33.46
C ARG A 152 -7.01 28.68 -34.94
N PHE A 153 -7.59 27.54 -35.30
CA PHE A 153 -7.89 27.17 -36.69
C PHE A 153 -9.37 26.85 -36.91
N ALA A 154 -10.27 27.44 -36.10
CA ALA A 154 -11.69 27.09 -36.01
C ALA A 154 -12.38 26.90 -37.37
N LEU A 155 -12.11 27.78 -38.33
CA LEU A 155 -12.69 27.77 -39.68
C LEU A 155 -12.33 26.52 -40.52
N ASP A 156 -11.16 25.91 -40.28
CA ASP A 156 -10.64 24.76 -41.05
C ASP A 156 -10.57 23.46 -40.22
N SER A 157 -11.02 23.49 -38.96
CA SER A 157 -10.84 22.36 -38.04
C SER A 157 -12.11 21.54 -37.90
N LYS A 158 -12.02 20.27 -38.34
CA LYS A 158 -13.05 19.26 -38.10
C LYS A 158 -13.16 18.96 -36.59
N PRO A 159 -14.37 18.61 -36.10
CA PRO A 159 -14.55 18.17 -34.72
C PRO A 159 -13.65 16.96 -34.41
N LEU A 160 -13.05 16.95 -33.22
CA LEU A 160 -12.34 15.78 -32.69
C LEU A 160 -13.36 14.78 -32.17
N LYS A 161 -13.24 13.53 -32.59
CA LYS A 161 -14.17 12.46 -32.23
C LYS A 161 -13.48 11.42 -31.36
N THR A 162 -14.28 10.69 -30.58
CA THR A 162 -13.80 9.45 -29.98
C THR A 162 -13.26 8.51 -31.07
N ASN A 163 -12.25 7.72 -30.74
CA ASN A 163 -11.46 6.87 -31.63
C ASN A 163 -10.62 7.57 -32.70
N SER A 164 -10.56 8.91 -32.75
CA SER A 164 -9.60 9.60 -33.62
C SER A 164 -8.16 9.21 -33.28
N ILE A 165 -7.38 8.91 -34.31
CA ILE A 165 -5.94 8.65 -34.21
C ILE A 165 -5.20 9.97 -34.39
N VAL A 166 -4.34 10.27 -33.42
CA VAL A 166 -3.59 11.53 -33.33
C VAL A 166 -2.14 11.25 -32.99
N ARG A 167 -1.27 12.25 -33.18
CA ARG A 167 0.10 12.22 -32.69
C ARG A 167 0.21 13.11 -31.46
N ILE A 168 0.65 12.53 -30.36
CA ILE A 168 0.93 13.27 -29.13
C ILE A 168 2.40 13.66 -29.10
N HIS A 169 2.68 14.85 -28.59
CA HIS A 169 4.03 15.35 -28.36
C HIS A 169 4.15 15.76 -26.90
N HIS A 170 5.19 15.25 -26.24
CA HIS A 170 5.53 15.58 -24.86
C HIS A 170 7.05 15.58 -24.72
N GLY A 171 7.59 16.68 -24.17
CA GLY A 171 9.04 16.89 -24.13
C GLY A 171 9.68 16.72 -25.50
N THR A 172 10.59 15.76 -25.61
CA THR A 172 11.27 15.39 -26.86
C THR A 172 10.65 14.18 -27.55
N ALA A 173 9.65 13.54 -26.93
CA ALA A 173 8.95 12.35 -27.41
C ALA A 173 7.76 12.69 -28.30
N ASN A 174 7.42 11.75 -29.18
CA ASN A 174 6.12 11.72 -29.83
C ASN A 174 5.67 10.27 -30.05
N THR A 175 4.36 10.03 -29.97
CA THR A 175 3.77 8.72 -30.24
C THR A 175 2.37 8.87 -30.82
N GLU A 176 1.91 7.86 -31.56
CA GLU A 176 0.50 7.73 -31.88
C GLU A 176 -0.31 7.52 -30.61
N ALA A 177 -1.49 8.13 -30.57
CA ALA A 177 -2.51 7.85 -29.58
C ALA A 177 -3.90 7.78 -30.20
N ARG A 178 -4.76 6.95 -29.61
CA ARG A 178 -6.21 6.95 -29.85
C ARG A 178 -6.91 7.72 -28.75
N ILE A 179 -7.76 8.68 -29.13
CA ILE A 179 -8.54 9.48 -28.18
C ILE A 179 -9.82 8.73 -27.80
N ILE A 180 -10.11 8.60 -26.51
CA ILE A 180 -11.40 8.14 -25.99
C ILE A 180 -11.99 9.28 -25.15
N LEU A 181 -12.99 9.98 -25.69
CA LEU A 181 -13.71 11.03 -24.95
C LEU A 181 -14.65 10.38 -23.93
N LEU A 182 -14.69 10.92 -22.70
CA LEU A 182 -15.34 10.24 -21.56
C LEU A 182 -16.76 10.73 -21.24
N ASP A 183 -17.03 12.00 -21.56
CA ASP A 183 -18.31 12.66 -21.27
C ASP A 183 -19.10 12.98 -22.56
N THR A 184 -18.48 12.83 -23.73
CA THR A 184 -19.07 13.13 -25.04
C THR A 184 -18.47 12.24 -26.12
N LYS A 185 -19.09 12.17 -27.31
CA LYS A 185 -18.53 11.48 -28.48
C LYS A 185 -17.69 12.41 -29.37
N THR A 186 -17.87 13.73 -29.26
CA THR A 186 -17.21 14.72 -30.11
C THR A 186 -17.01 16.04 -29.38
N ILE A 187 -15.96 16.78 -29.75
CA ILE A 187 -15.71 18.16 -29.31
C ILE A 187 -15.33 19.06 -30.49
N ILE A 188 -15.76 20.31 -30.44
CA ILE A 188 -15.44 21.34 -31.44
C ILE A 188 -14.32 22.28 -30.96
N PRO A 189 -13.71 23.08 -31.84
CA PRO A 189 -12.68 24.07 -31.46
C PRO A 189 -13.12 24.94 -30.27
N GLY A 190 -12.22 25.16 -29.31
CA GLY A 190 -12.47 25.91 -28.08
C GLY A 190 -13.11 25.09 -26.95
N GLN A 191 -13.66 23.91 -27.21
CA GLN A 191 -14.25 23.07 -26.17
C GLN A 191 -13.21 22.22 -25.43
N ARG A 192 -13.57 21.87 -24.19
CA ARG A 192 -12.80 21.00 -23.31
C ARG A 192 -13.59 19.74 -22.98
N ALA A 193 -12.91 18.60 -22.90
CA ALA A 193 -13.50 17.35 -22.43
C ALA A 193 -12.47 16.47 -21.75
N LEU A 194 -12.91 15.71 -20.75
CA LEU A 194 -12.08 14.62 -20.24
C LEU A 194 -11.92 13.55 -21.31
N ALA A 195 -10.70 13.07 -21.45
CA ALA A 195 -10.34 12.06 -22.43
C ALA A 195 -9.32 11.08 -21.85
N GLN A 196 -9.37 9.83 -22.29
CA GLN A 196 -8.27 8.89 -22.15
C GLN A 196 -7.54 8.77 -23.48
N LEU A 197 -6.23 8.95 -23.47
CA LEU A 197 -5.36 8.67 -24.58
C LEU A 197 -4.79 7.26 -24.42
N ARG A 198 -4.91 6.44 -25.46
CA ARG A 198 -4.31 5.10 -25.52
C ARG A 198 -3.15 5.14 -26.51
N LEU A 199 -1.94 4.96 -26.01
CA LEU A 199 -0.70 5.17 -26.75
C LEU A 199 -0.27 3.88 -27.45
N SER A 200 0.31 4.01 -28.64
CA SER A 200 0.91 2.86 -29.35
C SER A 200 2.27 2.47 -28.78
N LYS A 201 3.00 3.42 -28.20
CA LYS A 201 4.30 3.22 -27.56
C LYS A 201 4.28 3.85 -26.17
N ALA A 202 5.01 3.24 -25.25
CA ALA A 202 5.11 3.74 -23.89
C ALA A 202 5.84 5.09 -23.86
N VAL A 203 5.35 6.00 -23.03
CA VAL A 203 6.00 7.28 -22.73
C VAL A 203 6.22 7.40 -21.23
N SER A 204 7.06 8.33 -20.81
CA SER A 204 7.28 8.61 -19.39
C SER A 204 7.04 10.09 -19.13
N ILE A 205 6.01 10.35 -18.35
CA ILE A 205 5.37 11.65 -18.23
C ILE A 205 4.95 11.90 -16.79
N TRP A 206 4.95 13.16 -16.37
CA TRP A 206 4.50 13.53 -15.04
C TRP A 206 3.02 13.85 -15.01
N LEU A 207 2.39 13.59 -13.87
CA LEU A 207 1.13 14.18 -13.49
C LEU A 207 1.25 15.71 -13.51
N GLY A 208 0.30 16.38 -14.15
CA GLY A 208 0.31 17.82 -14.36
C GLY A 208 1.09 18.29 -15.60
N ASP A 209 1.78 17.40 -16.32
CA ASP A 209 2.42 17.80 -17.57
C ASP A 209 1.39 18.18 -18.64
N ARG A 210 1.77 19.14 -19.48
CA ARG A 210 1.01 19.52 -20.67
C ARG A 210 1.54 18.78 -21.89
N ILE A 211 0.63 18.37 -22.76
CA ILE A 211 0.93 17.70 -24.03
C ILE A 211 0.32 18.47 -25.20
N LEU A 212 0.95 18.34 -26.36
CA LEU A 212 0.44 18.84 -27.63
C LEU A 212 -0.13 17.68 -28.44
N ILE A 213 -1.33 17.86 -28.99
CA ILE A 213 -2.01 16.86 -29.80
C ILE A 213 -2.12 17.40 -31.23
N ARG A 214 -1.54 16.66 -32.17
CA ARG A 214 -1.52 16.97 -33.60
C ARG A 214 -2.26 15.90 -34.39
N ASN A 215 -2.61 16.23 -35.63
CA ASN A 215 -3.11 15.22 -36.55
C ASN A 215 -2.08 14.12 -36.81
N TRP A 216 -2.52 13.02 -37.39
CA TRP A 216 -1.67 11.87 -37.70
C TRP A 216 -0.39 12.23 -38.48
N GLN A 217 -0.52 13.10 -39.49
CA GLN A 217 0.62 13.58 -40.29
C GLN A 217 1.58 14.46 -39.48
N GLY A 218 1.13 15.05 -38.37
CA GLY A 218 1.94 15.92 -37.51
C GLY A 218 2.15 17.33 -38.07
N ASN A 219 1.37 17.77 -39.06
CA ASN A 219 1.48 19.11 -39.64
C ASN A 219 0.47 20.12 -39.06
N LYS A 220 -0.65 19.66 -38.48
CA LYS A 220 -1.68 20.51 -37.86
C LYS A 220 -1.81 20.27 -36.36
N THR A 221 -1.83 21.34 -35.57
CA THR A 221 -2.15 21.29 -34.14
C THR A 221 -3.66 21.21 -33.95
N LEU A 222 -4.13 20.19 -33.27
CA LEU A 222 -5.56 19.93 -33.04
C LEU A 222 -5.99 20.33 -31.64
N ALA A 223 -5.18 20.02 -30.63
CA ALA A 223 -5.54 20.23 -29.23
C ALA A 223 -4.31 20.33 -28.31
N GLY A 224 -4.55 20.82 -27.10
CA GLY A 224 -3.67 20.63 -25.95
C GLY A 224 -4.28 19.64 -24.95
N GLY A 225 -3.48 19.11 -24.05
CA GLY A 225 -3.96 18.30 -22.94
C GLY A 225 -3.16 18.54 -21.66
N LEU A 226 -3.81 18.42 -20.51
CA LEU A 226 -3.16 18.36 -19.20
C LEU A 226 -3.32 16.93 -18.66
N VAL A 227 -2.21 16.29 -18.30
CA VAL A 227 -2.20 14.92 -17.76
C VAL A 227 -2.66 14.91 -16.32
N LEU A 228 -3.74 14.17 -16.03
CA LEU A 228 -4.39 14.10 -14.71
C LEU A 228 -4.15 12.77 -13.99
N ASN A 229 -3.94 11.72 -14.79
CA ASN A 229 -3.65 10.37 -14.33
C ASN A 229 -2.89 9.61 -15.42
N ILE A 230 -2.13 8.58 -15.02
CA ILE A 230 -1.33 7.74 -15.91
C ILE A 230 -1.59 6.27 -15.62
N GLY A 231 -1.42 5.40 -16.61
CA GLY A 231 -1.61 3.97 -16.46
C GLY A 231 -0.89 3.13 -17.51
N ASN A 232 -0.73 1.84 -17.24
CA ASN A 232 -0.12 0.87 -18.15
C ASN A 232 -1.14 -0.08 -18.79
N LYS A 233 -2.40 -0.05 -18.34
CA LYS A 233 -3.49 -0.89 -18.83
C LYS A 233 -4.66 -0.05 -19.31
N LYS A 234 -5.49 -0.66 -20.15
CA LYS A 234 -6.79 -0.10 -20.54
C LYS A 234 -7.71 -0.14 -19.32
N THR A 235 -7.87 0.99 -18.66
CA THR A 235 -8.74 1.08 -17.48
C THR A 235 -10.10 1.64 -17.90
N GLN A 236 -11.18 0.97 -17.50
CA GLN A 236 -12.52 1.53 -17.60
C GLN A 236 -12.64 2.67 -16.59
N ILE A 237 -12.99 3.87 -17.08
CA ILE A 237 -13.10 5.04 -16.22
C ILE A 237 -14.50 5.07 -15.62
N THR A 238 -14.57 4.81 -14.32
CA THR A 238 -15.80 4.88 -13.52
C THR A 238 -16.15 6.34 -13.20
N GLU A 239 -17.40 6.60 -12.82
CA GLU A 239 -17.83 7.96 -12.40
C GLU A 239 -17.03 8.48 -11.20
N ARG A 240 -16.61 7.60 -10.28
CA ARG A 240 -15.72 7.95 -9.18
C ARG A 240 -14.39 8.52 -9.69
N ILE A 241 -13.77 7.85 -10.66
CA ILE A 241 -12.53 8.33 -11.28
C ILE A 241 -12.80 9.67 -12.00
N LYS A 242 -13.86 9.77 -12.82
CA LYS A 242 -14.19 11.03 -13.50
C LYS A 242 -14.33 12.21 -12.53
N LYS A 243 -15.01 12.01 -11.40
CA LYS A 243 -15.18 13.05 -10.36
C LYS A 243 -13.83 13.57 -9.88
N THR A 244 -12.89 12.67 -9.53
CA THR A 244 -11.55 13.08 -9.09
C THR A 244 -10.75 13.79 -10.20
N LEU A 245 -10.84 13.33 -11.44
CA LEU A 245 -10.22 13.99 -12.59
C LEU A 245 -10.76 15.42 -12.75
N LYS A 246 -12.09 15.62 -12.70
CA LYS A 246 -12.73 16.95 -12.76
C LYS A 246 -12.30 17.89 -11.63
N ILE A 247 -12.00 17.37 -10.46
CA ILE A 247 -11.48 18.19 -9.34
C ILE A 247 -10.05 18.64 -9.66
N LYS A 248 -9.18 17.73 -10.13
CA LYS A 248 -7.80 18.05 -10.52
C LYS A 248 -7.72 19.09 -11.64
N THR A 249 -8.66 19.11 -12.59
CA THR A 249 -8.66 20.12 -13.68
C THR A 249 -8.86 21.56 -13.18
N ARG A 250 -9.57 21.74 -12.07
CA ARG A 250 -9.85 23.06 -11.47
C ARG A 250 -8.67 23.55 -10.63
N PHE A 251 -7.88 22.63 -10.08
CA PHE A 251 -6.75 22.94 -9.19
C PHE A 251 -5.46 22.22 -9.64
N PRO A 252 -4.97 22.50 -10.86
CA PRO A 252 -3.84 21.77 -11.43
C PRO A 252 -2.54 21.93 -10.62
N ASP A 253 -2.38 23.04 -9.90
CA ASP A 253 -1.16 23.35 -9.15
C ASP A 253 -1.26 23.05 -7.64
N SER A 254 -2.34 22.40 -7.17
CA SER A 254 -2.57 22.17 -5.74
C SER A 254 -2.18 20.76 -5.29
N ALA A 255 -0.97 20.59 -4.72
CA ALA A 255 -0.49 19.31 -4.20
C ALA A 255 -1.50 18.64 -3.22
N ILE A 256 -2.21 19.44 -2.41
CA ILE A 256 -3.28 18.98 -1.50
C ILE A 256 -4.39 18.26 -2.26
N ILE A 257 -4.92 18.87 -3.31
CA ILE A 257 -6.01 18.30 -4.10
C ILE A 257 -5.57 17.03 -4.82
N TRP A 258 -4.36 17.03 -5.39
CA TRP A 258 -3.80 15.87 -6.04
C TRP A 258 -3.62 14.69 -5.07
N ALA A 259 -3.10 14.95 -3.87
CA ALA A 259 -2.92 13.94 -2.84
C ALA A 259 -4.25 13.41 -2.33
N TYR A 260 -5.18 14.29 -1.98
CA TYR A 260 -6.51 13.94 -1.51
C TYR A 260 -7.25 13.02 -2.50
N THR A 261 -7.30 13.43 -3.78
CA THR A 261 -8.02 12.67 -4.80
C THR A 261 -7.38 11.32 -5.10
N GLN A 262 -6.05 11.20 -5.05
CA GLN A 262 -5.36 9.92 -5.19
C GLN A 262 -5.68 8.97 -4.03
N ILE A 263 -5.55 9.46 -2.79
CA ILE A 263 -5.83 8.68 -1.58
C ILE A 263 -7.30 8.27 -1.53
N GLU A 264 -8.22 9.13 -1.94
CA GLU A 264 -9.64 8.80 -2.02
C GLU A 264 -9.89 7.63 -3.00
N LEU A 265 -9.18 7.55 -4.14
CA LEU A 265 -9.33 6.43 -5.08
C LEU A 265 -8.67 5.14 -4.58
N GLU A 266 -7.42 5.23 -4.15
CA GLU A 266 -6.59 4.06 -3.83
C GLU A 266 -6.83 3.49 -2.43
N LYS A 267 -7.43 4.31 -1.54
CA LYS A 267 -7.75 4.05 -0.13
C LYS A 267 -6.55 3.85 0.79
N ILE A 268 -5.52 3.14 0.32
CA ILE A 268 -4.29 2.79 1.03
C ILE A 268 -3.13 2.95 0.03
N LEU A 269 -2.16 3.81 0.34
CA LEU A 269 -1.00 4.13 -0.49
C LEU A 269 0.25 4.32 0.37
N ARG A 270 1.44 3.99 -0.14
CA ARG A 270 2.70 4.40 0.49
C ARG A 270 3.00 5.89 0.27
N LEU A 271 3.56 6.56 1.27
CA LEU A 271 3.92 7.98 1.22
C LEU A 271 4.88 8.32 0.07
N ASP A 272 5.80 7.41 -0.25
CA ASP A 272 6.77 7.56 -1.33
C ASP A 272 6.16 7.42 -2.75
N HIS A 273 4.90 7.02 -2.88
CA HIS A 273 4.15 7.00 -4.15
C HIS A 273 3.13 8.15 -4.25
N LEU A 274 2.94 8.91 -3.18
CA LEU A 274 1.94 9.98 -3.15
C LEU A 274 2.29 11.08 -4.17
N ILE A 275 1.32 11.35 -5.04
CA ILE A 275 1.38 12.31 -6.15
C ILE A 275 2.62 12.16 -7.02
N ARG A 276 3.12 10.93 -7.19
CA ARG A 276 4.27 10.63 -8.04
C ARG A 276 3.86 9.79 -9.26
N PRO A 277 4.49 10.00 -10.42
CA PRO A 277 5.45 11.07 -10.72
C PRO A 277 4.78 12.43 -10.92
N SER A 278 5.30 13.51 -10.33
CA SER A 278 4.87 14.90 -10.57
C SER A 278 6.02 15.90 -10.45
N SER A 279 5.76 17.17 -10.74
CA SER A 279 6.69 18.28 -10.48
C SER A 279 6.67 18.80 -9.05
N PHE A 280 5.77 18.29 -8.18
CA PHE A 280 5.66 18.76 -6.82
C PHE A 280 6.94 18.46 -6.03
N THR A 281 7.43 19.45 -5.29
CA THR A 281 8.64 19.33 -4.47
C THR A 281 8.38 18.43 -3.25
N LYS A 282 9.45 18.03 -2.55
CA LYS A 282 9.31 17.31 -1.27
C LYS A 282 8.57 18.16 -0.25
N SER A 283 8.91 19.45 -0.14
CA SER A 283 8.22 20.41 0.71
C SER A 283 6.72 20.52 0.40
N GLU A 284 6.33 20.69 -0.88
CA GLU A 284 4.91 20.77 -1.28
C GLU A 284 4.12 19.49 -0.94
N ARG A 285 4.74 18.31 -1.10
CA ARG A 285 4.14 17.04 -0.67
C ARG A 285 3.94 16.95 0.83
N ASN A 286 4.97 17.31 1.60
CA ASN A 286 4.90 17.27 3.07
C ASN A 286 3.84 18.24 3.59
N GLN A 287 3.76 19.45 3.03
CA GLN A 287 2.70 20.40 3.36
C GLN A 287 1.31 19.85 3.03
N ALA A 288 1.16 19.17 1.89
CA ALA A 288 -0.10 18.52 1.52
C ALA A 288 -0.50 17.44 2.53
N ILE A 289 0.45 16.59 2.95
CA ILE A 289 0.21 15.55 3.96
C ILE A 289 -0.20 16.19 5.29
N SER A 290 0.58 17.15 5.81
CA SER A 290 0.29 17.83 7.07
C SER A 290 -1.07 18.52 7.06
N HIS A 291 -1.45 19.14 5.93
CA HIS A 291 -2.77 19.74 5.75
C HIS A 291 -3.89 18.70 5.84
N LEU A 292 -3.75 17.58 5.14
CA LEU A 292 -4.77 16.52 5.09
C LEU A 292 -4.92 15.79 6.42
N VAL A 293 -3.83 15.61 7.18
CA VAL A 293 -3.88 15.10 8.56
C VAL A 293 -4.64 16.07 9.45
N LYS A 294 -4.28 17.37 9.43
CA LYS A 294 -4.95 18.39 10.26
C LYS A 294 -6.45 18.52 9.99
N LYS A 295 -6.88 18.20 8.76
CA LYS A 295 -8.29 18.19 8.35
C LYS A 295 -8.99 16.84 8.55
N ASN A 296 -8.33 15.86 9.17
CA ASN A 296 -8.84 14.50 9.35
C ASN A 296 -9.32 13.86 8.04
N ASN A 297 -8.69 14.18 6.92
CA ASN A 297 -9.00 13.55 5.63
C ASN A 297 -8.26 12.23 5.44
N ILE A 298 -7.11 12.08 6.09
CA ILE A 298 -6.23 10.92 5.98
C ILE A 298 -5.80 10.44 7.36
N TYR A 299 -5.48 9.15 7.44
CA TYR A 299 -4.84 8.51 8.58
C TYR A 299 -3.42 8.12 8.17
N LEU A 300 -2.42 8.53 8.95
CA LEU A 300 -1.02 8.15 8.72
C LEU A 300 -0.69 6.96 9.61
N PHE A 301 -0.10 5.95 8.99
CA PHE A 301 0.38 4.75 9.65
C PHE A 301 1.77 4.42 9.14
N SER A 302 2.82 4.67 9.93
CA SER A 302 4.21 4.52 9.47
C SER A 302 4.43 5.23 8.11
N ASP A 303 4.93 4.51 7.09
CA ASP A 303 5.12 5.01 5.72
C ASP A 303 3.86 4.94 4.84
N TRP A 304 2.70 4.67 5.41
CA TRP A 304 1.44 4.49 4.71
C TRP A 304 0.45 5.60 4.99
N VAL A 305 -0.39 5.86 3.99
CA VAL A 305 -1.51 6.80 4.06
C VAL A 305 -2.79 6.06 3.74
N LEU A 306 -3.74 6.15 4.64
CA LEU A 306 -5.08 5.63 4.46
C LEU A 306 -6.06 6.80 4.33
N SER A 307 -7.08 6.68 3.47
CA SER A 307 -8.18 7.64 3.51
C SER A 307 -8.92 7.49 4.84
N ASN A 308 -9.23 8.59 5.53
CA ASN A 308 -9.88 8.52 6.83
C ASN A 308 -11.26 7.82 6.75
N LYS A 309 -11.97 8.00 5.62
CA LYS A 309 -13.22 7.27 5.33
C LYS A 309 -13.01 5.75 5.33
N PHE A 310 -11.94 5.27 4.68
CA PHE A 310 -11.62 3.84 4.67
C PHE A 310 -11.22 3.36 6.05
N TRP A 311 -10.38 4.11 6.77
CA TRP A 311 -9.96 3.79 8.14
C TRP A 311 -11.16 3.62 9.07
N ASN A 312 -12.07 4.60 9.11
CA ASN A 312 -13.28 4.51 9.93
C ASN A 312 -14.16 3.31 9.52
N THR A 313 -14.28 3.04 8.21
CA THR A 313 -15.01 1.86 7.72
C THR A 313 -14.37 0.56 8.18
N LEU A 314 -13.03 0.48 8.19
CA LEU A 314 -12.27 -0.67 8.66
C LEU A 314 -12.51 -0.90 10.15
N VAL A 315 -12.35 0.15 10.96
CA VAL A 315 -12.58 0.13 12.42
C VAL A 315 -14.01 -0.32 12.73
N GLU A 316 -15.01 0.21 12.02
CA GLU A 316 -16.40 -0.22 12.18
C GLU A 316 -16.60 -1.69 11.84
N LYS A 317 -15.97 -2.19 10.76
CA LYS A 317 -16.08 -3.61 10.38
C LYS A 317 -15.44 -4.53 11.41
N VAL A 318 -14.24 -4.18 11.89
CA VAL A 318 -13.56 -4.91 12.97
C VAL A 318 -14.41 -4.90 14.23
N SER A 319 -14.91 -3.73 14.63
CA SER A 319 -15.81 -3.58 15.79
C SER A 319 -17.03 -4.50 15.69
N ARG A 320 -17.77 -4.41 14.58
CA ARG A 320 -18.96 -5.25 14.35
C ARG A 320 -18.63 -6.73 14.34
N SER A 321 -17.49 -7.13 13.78
CA SER A 321 -17.05 -8.52 13.74
C SER A 321 -16.75 -9.05 15.15
N VAL A 322 -15.98 -8.30 15.94
CA VAL A 322 -15.67 -8.65 17.33
C VAL A 322 -16.94 -8.72 18.17
N ASP A 323 -17.79 -7.70 18.09
CA ASP A 323 -19.03 -7.62 18.88
C ASP A 323 -19.99 -8.76 18.52
N LYS A 324 -20.12 -9.10 17.23
CA LYS A 324 -20.91 -10.25 16.77
C LYS A 324 -20.38 -11.57 17.29
N ILE A 325 -19.06 -11.79 17.24
CA ILE A 325 -18.45 -13.04 17.73
C ILE A 325 -18.70 -13.20 19.24
N HIS A 326 -18.61 -12.13 20.02
CA HIS A 326 -18.87 -12.18 21.46
C HIS A 326 -20.34 -12.42 21.80
N ILE A 327 -21.27 -11.87 21.02
CA ILE A 327 -22.72 -12.11 21.21
C ILE A 327 -23.07 -13.55 20.84
N ASP A 328 -22.59 -14.02 19.68
CA ASP A 328 -22.93 -15.35 19.16
C ASP A 328 -22.23 -16.47 19.96
N ASN A 329 -21.04 -16.20 20.51
CA ASN A 329 -20.28 -17.13 21.34
C ASN A 329 -19.49 -16.39 22.44
N PRO A 330 -20.09 -16.19 23.64
CA PRO A 330 -19.44 -15.48 24.76
C PRO A 330 -18.14 -16.10 25.26
N ALA A 331 -17.88 -17.38 24.96
CA ALA A 331 -16.65 -18.06 25.33
C ALA A 331 -15.57 -18.01 24.23
N SER A 332 -15.80 -17.29 23.13
CA SER A 332 -14.82 -17.11 22.05
C SER A 332 -13.75 -16.10 22.43
N SER A 333 -12.47 -16.38 22.16
CA SER A 333 -11.35 -15.43 22.40
C SER A 333 -11.39 -14.16 21.53
N GLY A 334 -12.31 -14.08 20.56
CA GLY A 334 -12.56 -12.90 19.73
C GLY A 334 -12.39 -13.15 18.24
N MET A 335 -12.15 -12.09 17.49
CA MET A 335 -11.90 -12.14 16.04
C MET A 335 -10.45 -12.58 15.76
N PRO A 336 -10.18 -13.58 14.91
CA PRO A 336 -8.81 -13.92 14.53
C PRO A 336 -8.07 -12.73 13.91
N GLU A 337 -6.79 -12.54 14.25
CA GLU A 337 -5.98 -11.44 13.71
C GLU A 337 -5.84 -11.53 12.17
N GLU A 338 -5.82 -12.74 11.62
CA GLU A 338 -5.76 -12.98 10.16
C GLU A 338 -6.93 -12.35 9.40
N SER A 339 -8.11 -12.30 10.01
CA SER A 339 -9.29 -11.68 9.41
C SER A 339 -9.10 -10.16 9.16
N LEU A 340 -8.19 -9.50 9.89
CA LEU A 340 -7.82 -8.11 9.59
C LEU A 340 -7.05 -8.01 8.26
N SER A 341 -6.16 -8.96 7.98
CA SER A 341 -5.39 -8.99 6.73
C SER A 341 -6.34 -9.08 5.52
N GLU A 342 -7.37 -9.93 5.60
CA GLU A 342 -8.38 -10.06 4.55
C GLU A 342 -9.14 -8.75 4.32
N LEU A 343 -9.55 -8.05 5.39
CA LEU A 343 -10.22 -6.74 5.28
C LEU A 343 -9.34 -5.67 4.62
N LEU A 344 -8.02 -5.83 4.71
CA LEU A 344 -7.01 -4.97 4.08
C LEU A 344 -6.58 -5.47 2.70
N ASN A 345 -7.18 -6.56 2.19
CA ASN A 345 -6.82 -7.27 0.96
C ASN A 345 -5.34 -7.67 0.91
N HIS A 346 -4.77 -8.10 2.05
CA HIS A 346 -3.38 -8.55 2.17
C HIS A 346 -2.35 -7.51 1.67
N LYS A 347 -2.66 -6.20 1.81
CA LYS A 347 -1.77 -5.11 1.40
C LYS A 347 -0.54 -4.94 2.28
N PHE A 348 -0.59 -5.46 3.50
CA PHE A 348 0.43 -5.30 4.51
C PHE A 348 1.12 -6.64 4.76
N ASP A 349 2.43 -6.59 4.96
CA ASP A 349 3.18 -7.74 5.47
C ASP A 349 2.89 -7.96 6.96
N TYR A 350 3.43 -9.06 7.52
CA TYR A 350 3.20 -9.42 8.92
C TYR A 350 3.68 -8.33 9.89
N GLU A 351 4.85 -7.73 9.67
CA GLU A 351 5.40 -6.69 10.56
C GLU A 351 4.53 -5.42 10.55
N GLN A 352 4.01 -5.05 9.38
CA GLN A 352 3.11 -3.92 9.21
C GLN A 352 1.74 -4.20 9.83
N LEU A 353 1.20 -5.41 9.69
CA LEU A 353 -0.05 -5.80 10.34
C LEU A 353 0.08 -5.77 11.86
N GLU A 354 1.18 -6.28 12.41
CA GLU A 354 1.47 -6.24 13.86
C GLU A 354 1.45 -4.80 14.41
N LYS A 355 2.09 -3.86 13.71
CA LYS A 355 2.08 -2.43 14.10
C LYS A 355 0.69 -1.82 13.99
N LEU A 356 -0.04 -2.11 12.91
CA LEU A 356 -1.39 -1.58 12.70
C LEU A 356 -2.37 -2.11 13.75
N LEU A 357 -2.24 -3.39 14.13
CA LEU A 357 -2.99 -4.01 15.21
C LEU A 357 -2.72 -3.34 16.55
N GLY A 358 -1.45 -3.02 16.84
CA GLY A 358 -1.06 -2.25 18.01
C GLY A 358 -1.80 -0.90 18.08
N GLU A 359 -1.80 -0.13 16.99
CA GLU A 359 -2.51 1.15 16.91
C GLU A 359 -4.03 0.99 17.07
N LEU A 360 -4.63 0.00 16.40
CA LEU A 360 -6.06 -0.31 16.53
C LEU A 360 -6.44 -0.60 18.00
N CYS A 361 -5.63 -1.40 18.69
CA CYS A 361 -5.88 -1.76 20.09
C CYS A 361 -5.73 -0.58 21.05
N LEU A 362 -4.73 0.28 20.82
CA LEU A 362 -4.52 1.49 21.60
C LEU A 362 -5.67 2.48 21.42
N GLN A 363 -6.17 2.66 20.20
CA GLN A 363 -7.17 3.69 19.89
C GLN A 363 -8.62 3.26 20.09
N TYR A 364 -8.98 1.99 19.86
CA TYR A 364 -10.38 1.56 19.73
C TYR A 364 -10.85 0.54 20.78
N ASN A 365 -10.21 0.54 21.96
CA ASN A 365 -10.57 -0.31 23.10
C ASN A 365 -10.56 -1.82 22.79
N PHE A 366 -9.64 -2.24 21.93
CA PHE A 366 -9.35 -3.66 21.70
C PHE A 366 -8.16 -4.14 22.54
N ILE A 367 -8.08 -5.45 22.73
CA ILE A 367 -6.94 -6.17 23.29
C ILE A 367 -6.62 -7.37 22.40
N ARG A 368 -5.34 -7.75 22.39
CA ARG A 368 -4.85 -8.94 21.72
C ARG A 368 -4.71 -10.06 22.74
N HIS A 369 -5.20 -11.24 22.41
CA HIS A 369 -5.04 -12.44 23.24
C HIS A 369 -4.94 -13.69 22.36
N GLY A 370 -3.80 -14.38 22.40
CA GLY A 370 -3.63 -15.67 21.71
C GLY A 370 -3.83 -15.63 20.18
N GLY A 371 -3.54 -14.51 19.51
CA GLY A 371 -3.78 -14.34 18.07
C GLY A 371 -5.20 -13.89 17.71
N TYR A 372 -5.97 -13.43 18.70
CA TYR A 372 -7.31 -12.89 18.54
C TYR A 372 -7.40 -11.43 19.01
N ILE A 373 -8.33 -10.70 18.42
CA ILE A 373 -8.72 -9.33 18.76
C ILE A 373 -10.05 -9.40 19.51
N ALA A 374 -10.07 -8.87 20.73
CA ALA A 374 -11.26 -8.80 21.57
C ALA A 374 -11.46 -7.39 22.14
N ARG A 375 -12.68 -7.07 22.60
CA ARG A 375 -12.94 -5.92 23.48
C ARG A 375 -12.21 -6.10 24.82
N LYS A 376 -11.61 -5.02 25.34
CA LYS A 376 -10.96 -5.04 26.67
C LYS A 376 -11.88 -5.51 27.80
N THR A 377 -13.16 -5.16 27.73
CA THR A 377 -14.18 -5.55 28.72
C THR A 377 -14.45 -7.05 28.68
N HIS A 378 -14.60 -7.62 27.48
CA HIS A 378 -14.88 -9.04 27.30
C HIS A 378 -13.71 -9.93 27.71
N ALA A 379 -12.47 -9.53 27.42
CA ALA A 379 -11.28 -10.29 27.84
C ALA A 379 -11.12 -10.34 29.38
N ARG A 380 -11.55 -9.27 30.09
CA ARG A 380 -11.58 -9.25 31.56
C ARG A 380 -12.67 -10.18 32.09
N ASP A 381 -13.88 -10.04 31.56
CA ASP A 381 -15.03 -10.88 31.90
C ASP A 381 -14.72 -12.38 31.66
N GLN A 382 -14.06 -12.73 30.55
CA GLN A 382 -13.58 -14.10 30.31
C GLN A 382 -12.53 -14.56 31.33
N SER A 383 -11.62 -13.69 31.74
CA SER A 383 -10.60 -14.06 32.73
C SER A 383 -11.21 -14.29 34.11
N ASP A 384 -12.19 -13.46 34.50
CA ASP A 384 -12.93 -13.58 35.76
C ASP A 384 -13.85 -14.81 35.73
N ASN A 385 -14.65 -14.99 34.68
CA ASN A 385 -15.51 -16.18 34.51
C ASN A 385 -14.69 -17.48 34.44
N LEU A 386 -13.53 -17.47 33.77
CA LEU A 386 -12.64 -18.63 33.72
C LEU A 386 -12.02 -18.93 35.10
N ARG A 387 -11.71 -17.89 35.88
CA ARG A 387 -11.24 -18.05 37.25
C ARG A 387 -12.33 -18.64 38.14
N ASP A 388 -13.54 -18.09 38.11
CA ASP A 388 -14.67 -18.56 38.90
C ASP A 388 -15.03 -20.01 38.54
N GLU A 389 -14.97 -20.35 37.26
CA GLU A 389 -15.21 -21.72 36.78
C GLU A 389 -14.09 -22.68 37.20
N LYS A 390 -12.82 -22.25 37.15
CA LYS A 390 -11.70 -23.02 37.73
C LYS A 390 -11.90 -23.25 39.22
N GLU A 391 -12.27 -22.21 39.96
CA GLU A 391 -12.54 -22.29 41.40
C GLU A 391 -13.71 -23.24 41.67
N ARG A 392 -14.81 -23.20 40.89
CA ARG A 392 -15.95 -24.12 40.97
C ARG A 392 -15.53 -25.58 40.75
N ILE A 393 -14.79 -25.86 39.69
CA ILE A 393 -14.28 -27.21 39.39
C ILE A 393 -13.35 -27.69 40.50
N GLN A 394 -12.44 -26.84 40.98
CA GLN A 394 -11.54 -27.17 42.09
C GLN A 394 -12.29 -27.43 43.41
N LEU A 395 -13.35 -26.67 43.71
CA LEU A 395 -14.15 -26.86 44.92
C LEU A 395 -14.90 -28.19 44.88
N SER A 396 -15.51 -28.50 43.74
CA SER A 396 -16.17 -29.79 43.52
C SER A 396 -15.16 -30.96 43.59
N MET A 397 -13.95 -30.77 43.07
CA MET A 397 -12.85 -31.73 43.23
C MET A 397 -12.35 -31.89 44.66
N LYS A 398 -12.42 -30.86 45.51
CA LYS A 398 -12.05 -30.97 46.94
C LYS A 398 -13.07 -31.80 47.71
N GLU A 399 -14.36 -31.70 47.38
CA GLU A 399 -15.43 -32.41 48.07
C GLU A 399 -15.49 -33.91 47.72
N SER A 400 -15.44 -34.26 46.43
CA SER A 400 -15.59 -35.65 45.98
C SER A 400 -14.27 -36.33 45.62
N GLY A 401 -13.24 -35.56 45.26
CA GLY A 401 -11.99 -36.05 44.66
C GLY A 401 -12.12 -36.55 43.21
N VAL A 402 -13.35 -36.58 42.66
CA VAL A 402 -13.68 -37.19 41.36
C VAL A 402 -14.82 -36.43 40.69
N LEU A 403 -14.66 -36.09 39.42
CA LEU A 403 -15.72 -35.53 38.57
C LEU A 403 -15.96 -36.42 37.36
N THR A 404 -17.22 -36.62 37.02
CA THR A 404 -17.60 -37.20 35.71
C THR A 404 -17.92 -36.09 34.72
N ARG A 405 -17.73 -36.34 33.43
CA ARG A 405 -18.03 -35.38 32.37
C ARG A 405 -19.45 -34.83 32.44
N SER A 406 -20.42 -35.69 32.77
CA SER A 406 -21.82 -35.31 32.98
C SER A 406 -22.08 -34.35 34.16
N GLN A 407 -21.13 -34.16 35.06
CA GLN A 407 -21.21 -33.20 36.18
C GLN A 407 -20.60 -31.84 35.81
N LEU A 408 -19.91 -31.75 34.67
CA LEU A 408 -19.44 -30.50 34.10
C LEU A 408 -20.52 -29.94 33.18
N ILE A 409 -20.67 -28.61 33.18
CA ILE A 409 -21.50 -27.94 32.18
C ILE A 409 -20.74 -28.08 30.86
N GLU A 410 -21.34 -28.65 29.81
CA GLU A 410 -20.69 -28.76 28.50
C GLU A 410 -20.73 -27.41 27.77
N ASP A 411 -20.10 -26.41 28.36
CA ASP A 411 -19.78 -25.15 27.71
C ASP A 411 -18.27 -25.03 27.46
N ASN A 412 -17.91 -24.09 26.57
CA ASN A 412 -16.52 -23.88 26.19
C ASN A 412 -15.68 -23.35 27.37
N LEU A 413 -16.30 -22.65 28.33
CA LEU A 413 -15.65 -22.12 29.52
C LEU A 413 -15.21 -23.25 30.48
N SER A 414 -16.10 -24.18 30.78
CA SER A 414 -15.81 -25.36 31.62
C SER A 414 -14.76 -26.24 30.96
N THR A 415 -14.82 -26.39 29.63
CA THR A 415 -13.83 -27.13 28.85
C THR A 415 -12.44 -26.49 28.94
N GLN A 416 -12.36 -25.16 28.80
CA GLN A 416 -11.11 -24.41 28.91
C GLN A 416 -10.55 -24.43 30.34
N ALA A 417 -11.41 -24.28 31.36
CA ALA A 417 -11.05 -24.38 32.77
C ALA A 417 -10.48 -25.77 33.10
N LEU A 418 -11.16 -26.83 32.67
CA LEU A 418 -10.73 -28.21 32.88
C LEU A 418 -9.40 -28.49 32.20
N ARG A 419 -9.23 -28.07 30.94
CA ARG A 419 -7.96 -28.23 30.22
C ARG A 419 -6.80 -27.58 30.97
N PHE A 420 -6.99 -26.35 31.45
CA PHE A 420 -5.98 -25.65 32.22
C PHE A 420 -5.60 -26.40 33.52
N LEU A 421 -6.60 -26.93 34.24
CA LEU A 421 -6.37 -27.68 35.49
C LEU A 421 -5.70 -29.05 35.26
N ILE A 422 -5.87 -29.62 34.07
CA ILE A 422 -5.15 -30.83 33.66
C ILE A 422 -3.70 -30.49 33.32
N GLU A 423 -3.48 -29.42 32.54
CA GLU A 423 -2.13 -28.95 32.17
C GLU A 423 -1.32 -28.48 33.38
N SER A 424 -1.97 -27.90 34.42
CA SER A 424 -1.32 -27.53 35.68
C SER A 424 -1.00 -28.74 36.59
N GLY A 425 -1.59 -29.90 36.32
CA GLY A 425 -1.43 -31.12 37.13
C GLY A 425 -2.32 -31.19 38.37
N ASP A 426 -3.24 -30.25 38.57
CA ASP A 426 -4.19 -30.27 39.70
C ASP A 426 -5.21 -31.41 39.56
N ILE A 427 -5.58 -31.70 38.31
CA ILE A 427 -6.54 -32.74 37.92
C ILE A 427 -5.87 -33.70 36.93
N LEU A 428 -6.13 -35.00 37.07
CA LEU A 428 -5.78 -36.02 36.08
C LEU A 428 -7.03 -36.47 35.34
N SER A 429 -6.94 -36.58 34.02
CA SER A 429 -7.88 -37.36 33.23
C SER A 429 -7.55 -38.85 33.40
N ILE A 430 -8.49 -39.61 33.97
CA ILE A 430 -8.40 -41.07 34.06
C ILE A 430 -8.81 -41.68 32.71
N ASN A 431 -9.86 -41.12 32.10
CA ASN A 431 -10.30 -41.34 30.72
C ASN A 431 -11.14 -40.12 30.26
N ASP A 432 -11.80 -40.23 29.10
CA ASP A 432 -12.62 -39.15 28.51
C ASP A 432 -13.84 -38.75 29.35
N GLU A 433 -14.24 -39.59 30.30
CA GLU A 433 -15.46 -39.46 31.12
C GLU A 433 -15.20 -39.17 32.59
N ILE A 434 -14.00 -39.49 33.11
CA ILE A 434 -13.67 -39.42 34.53
C ILE A 434 -12.39 -38.62 34.74
N PHE A 435 -12.52 -37.59 35.56
CA PHE A 435 -11.44 -36.72 36.02
C PHE A 435 -11.25 -36.92 37.53
N MET A 436 -10.01 -36.98 37.99
CA MET A 436 -9.69 -37.24 39.40
C MET A 436 -8.63 -36.25 39.89
N SER A 437 -8.76 -35.76 41.12
CA SER A 437 -7.71 -34.88 41.69
C SER A 437 -6.40 -35.63 41.88
N ALA A 438 -5.27 -34.94 41.72
CA ALA A 438 -3.94 -35.52 41.92
C ALA A 438 -3.77 -36.16 43.30
N MET A 439 -4.32 -35.52 44.34
CA MET A 439 -4.30 -36.05 45.70
C MET A 439 -5.11 -37.34 45.87
N LYS A 440 -6.32 -37.41 45.27
CA LYS A 440 -7.16 -38.61 45.35
C LYS A 440 -6.54 -39.77 44.58
N TYR A 441 -6.00 -39.52 43.39
CA TYR A 441 -5.29 -40.55 42.62
C TYR A 441 -4.05 -41.05 43.38
N GLY A 442 -3.25 -40.14 43.95
CA GLY A 442 -2.09 -40.47 44.78
C GLY A 442 -2.46 -41.36 45.98
N SER A 443 -3.54 -41.01 46.69
CA SER A 443 -4.05 -41.82 47.80
C SER A 443 -4.52 -43.21 47.35
N CYS A 444 -5.25 -43.31 46.23
CA CYS A 444 -5.68 -44.60 45.67
C CYS A 444 -4.47 -45.45 45.26
N LYS A 445 -3.49 -44.84 44.58
CA LYS A 445 -2.24 -45.49 44.16
C LYS A 445 -1.49 -46.05 45.35
N LEU A 446 -1.34 -45.27 46.42
CA LEU A 446 -0.66 -45.73 47.64
C LEU A 446 -1.41 -46.89 48.30
N ALA A 447 -2.73 -46.79 48.45
CA ALA A 447 -3.55 -47.82 49.07
C ALA A 447 -3.49 -49.16 48.29
N VAL A 448 -3.58 -49.10 46.95
CA VAL A 448 -3.43 -50.27 46.07
C VAL A 448 -2.03 -50.87 46.21
N LYS A 449 -0.97 -50.06 46.17
CA LYS A 449 0.41 -50.54 46.33
C LYS A 449 0.62 -51.24 47.67
N MET A 450 0.13 -50.67 48.76
CA MET A 450 0.27 -51.27 50.11
C MET A 450 -0.48 -52.59 50.20
N HIS A 451 -1.71 -52.66 49.68
CA HIS A 451 -2.51 -53.87 49.72
C HIS A 451 -1.87 -55.01 48.91
N LEU A 452 -1.41 -54.71 47.69
CA LEU A 452 -0.75 -55.69 46.82
C LEU A 452 0.61 -56.14 47.37
N ARG A 453 1.38 -55.26 48.01
CA ARG A 453 2.62 -55.66 48.71
C ARG A 453 2.36 -56.64 49.86
N GLY A 454 1.25 -56.48 50.57
CA GLY A 454 0.89 -57.36 51.69
C GLY A 454 0.29 -58.71 51.28
N HIS A 455 -0.45 -58.77 50.16
CA HIS A 455 -1.25 -59.94 49.78
C HIS A 455 -0.78 -60.61 48.47
N GLY A 456 0.18 -60.02 47.75
CA GLY A 456 0.73 -60.48 46.47
C GLY A 456 -0.17 -60.18 45.27
N LYS A 457 -1.45 -60.55 45.33
CA LYS A 457 -2.45 -60.30 44.29
C LYS A 457 -3.80 -59.91 44.89
N ALA A 458 -4.61 -59.13 44.17
CA ALA A 458 -5.94 -58.76 44.62
C ALA A 458 -6.94 -58.65 43.45
N THR A 459 -8.20 -58.96 43.73
CA THR A 459 -9.31 -58.78 42.79
C THR A 459 -9.75 -57.33 42.73
N VAL A 460 -10.49 -56.95 41.67
CA VAL A 460 -11.11 -55.62 41.56
C VAL A 460 -12.00 -55.30 42.76
N SER A 461 -12.72 -56.30 43.28
CA SER A 461 -13.62 -56.14 44.43
C SER A 461 -12.88 -55.78 45.72
N GLU A 462 -11.69 -56.35 45.93
CA GLU A 462 -10.82 -56.05 47.07
C GLU A 462 -10.19 -54.67 46.93
N LEU A 463 -9.60 -54.36 45.76
CA LEU A 463 -8.98 -53.06 45.51
C LEU A 463 -10.00 -51.91 45.55
N LYS A 464 -11.23 -52.14 45.11
CA LYS A 464 -12.34 -51.18 45.27
C LYS A 464 -12.57 -50.82 46.74
N LYS A 465 -12.59 -51.80 47.64
CA LYS A 465 -12.77 -51.57 49.09
C LYS A 465 -11.61 -50.75 49.65
N VAL A 466 -10.38 -51.09 49.25
CA VAL A 466 -9.16 -50.41 49.70
C VAL A 466 -9.08 -48.96 49.24
N MET A 467 -9.46 -48.66 47.99
CA MET A 467 -9.48 -47.28 47.47
C MET A 467 -10.67 -46.45 48.01
N ASN A 468 -11.63 -47.10 48.68
CA ASN A 468 -12.88 -46.52 49.13
C ASN A 468 -13.63 -45.77 48.00
N THR A 469 -13.88 -46.47 46.88
CA THR A 469 -14.59 -45.90 45.72
C THR A 469 -15.71 -46.81 45.21
N SER A 470 -16.54 -46.29 44.31
CA SER A 470 -17.53 -47.10 43.59
C SER A 470 -16.84 -47.99 42.53
N ARG A 471 -17.53 -49.04 42.05
CA ARG A 471 -17.03 -49.91 40.97
C ARG A 471 -16.86 -49.15 39.65
N LYS A 472 -17.73 -48.17 39.39
CA LYS A 472 -17.69 -47.27 38.22
C LYS A 472 -16.40 -46.44 38.17
N ILE A 473 -15.81 -46.13 39.32
CA ILE A 473 -14.56 -45.36 39.44
C ILE A 473 -13.35 -46.30 39.57
N ALA A 474 -13.46 -47.38 40.35
CA ALA A 474 -12.35 -48.28 40.64
C ALA A 474 -11.77 -48.95 39.38
N VAL A 475 -12.63 -49.38 38.44
CA VAL A 475 -12.17 -50.06 37.22
C VAL A 475 -11.34 -49.12 36.34
N PRO A 476 -11.82 -47.92 35.94
CA PRO A 476 -11.02 -46.97 35.15
C PRO A 476 -9.72 -46.54 35.84
N VAL A 477 -9.74 -46.33 37.16
CA VAL A 477 -8.53 -45.97 37.92
C VAL A 477 -7.49 -47.07 37.86
N LEU A 478 -7.90 -48.34 38.01
CA LEU A 478 -6.99 -49.47 37.92
C LEU A 478 -6.48 -49.68 36.49
N GLU A 479 -7.31 -49.47 35.47
CA GLU A 479 -6.86 -49.48 34.06
C GLU A 479 -5.84 -48.38 33.77
N LYS A 480 -6.04 -47.18 34.36
CA LYS A 480 -5.07 -46.10 34.29
C LYS A 480 -3.77 -46.47 35.02
N MET A 481 -3.85 -47.12 36.18
CA MET A 481 -2.66 -47.64 36.87
C MET A 481 -1.93 -48.74 36.08
N ASP A 482 -2.67 -49.57 35.36
CA ASP A 482 -2.11 -50.58 34.47
C ASP A 482 -1.34 -49.91 33.31
N SER A 483 -1.96 -48.89 32.70
CA SER A 483 -1.34 -48.07 31.64
C SER A 483 -0.12 -47.28 32.12
N ASP A 484 -0.18 -46.76 33.34
CA ASP A 484 0.93 -46.05 34.00
C ASP A 484 2.05 -47.02 34.51
N GLY A 485 1.92 -48.33 34.26
CA GLY A 485 2.91 -49.35 34.65
C GLY A 485 3.00 -49.61 36.15
N ILE A 486 1.95 -49.28 36.92
CA ILE A 486 1.92 -49.44 38.38
C ILE A 486 1.42 -50.84 38.76
N THR A 487 0.43 -51.35 38.06
CA THR A 487 -0.16 -52.67 38.26
C THR A 487 -0.23 -53.43 36.94
N SER A 488 -0.38 -54.75 37.01
CA SER A 488 -0.62 -55.59 35.84
C SER A 488 -1.80 -56.50 36.09
N ARG A 489 -2.71 -56.58 35.12
CA ARG A 489 -3.87 -57.46 35.18
C ARG A 489 -3.50 -58.88 34.72
N GLN A 490 -3.71 -59.84 35.60
CA GLN A 490 -3.51 -61.28 35.35
C GLN A 490 -4.83 -62.02 35.63
N GLY A 491 -5.64 -62.20 34.57
CA GLY A 491 -6.98 -62.77 34.69
C GLY A 491 -7.92 -61.90 35.54
N ASP A 492 -8.42 -62.48 36.64
CA ASP A 492 -9.31 -61.82 37.60
C ASP A 492 -8.58 -61.01 38.68
N TYR A 493 -7.24 -61.11 38.72
CA TYR A 493 -6.40 -60.47 39.72
C TYR A 493 -5.55 -59.37 39.10
N ARG A 494 -5.11 -58.44 39.95
CA ARG A 494 -4.03 -57.50 39.67
C ARG A 494 -2.86 -57.78 40.60
N VAL A 495 -1.66 -57.61 40.06
CA VAL A 495 -0.38 -57.70 40.77
C VAL A 495 0.37 -56.38 40.63
N LEU A 496 1.33 -56.13 41.53
CA LEU A 496 2.22 -54.98 41.42
C LEU A 496 3.27 -55.26 40.33
N CYS A 497 3.52 -54.29 39.45
CA CYS A 497 4.59 -54.35 38.45
C CYS A 497 5.97 -54.17 39.07
#